data_AF-A0A509EHG6-F1
#
_entry.id   AF-A0A509EHG6-F1
#
_cell.length_a   1.000
_cell.length_b   1.000
_cell.length_c   1.000
_cell.angle_alpha   90.00
_cell.angle_beta   90.00
_cell.angle_gamma   90.00
#
_symmetry.space_group_name_H-M   'P 1'
#
loop_
_entity.id
_entity.type
_entity.pdbx_description
1 polymer ?
#
loop_
_entity_poly.entity_id
_entity_poly.type
_entity_poly.pdbx_seq_one_letter_code
_entity_poly.pdbx_strand_id
1 'polypeptide(L)'
;MSAIGSIGLTLAFLAPLPPERPERPARAGGHAWAAALVIGSICLIMVVPMVAIWSFHRPEGGFRARCAALGGQVRVHALDGSGPLRCEQDGRPVRPSPP
;
A
#
# COMPACT_ATOMS: atom_id res chain seq x y z
N MET A 1 13.60 76.02 -6.75
CA MET A 1 13.23 75.02 -5.71
C MET A 1 12.46 73.92 -6.43
N SER A 2 13.05 72.73 -6.58
CA SER A 2 12.59 71.73 -7.57
C SER A 2 11.42 70.91 -7.01
N ALA A 3 10.21 71.16 -7.53
CA ALA A 3 8.97 70.46 -7.17
C ALA A 3 9.01 68.94 -7.45
N ILE A 4 9.99 68.49 -8.23
CA ILE A 4 10.20 67.08 -8.58
C ILE A 4 10.72 66.29 -7.36
N GLY A 5 11.50 66.93 -6.48
CA GLY A 5 12.03 66.29 -5.27
C GLY A 5 10.96 65.99 -4.23
N SER A 6 9.95 66.86 -4.10
CA SER A 6 8.84 66.65 -3.17
C SER A 6 7.90 65.52 -3.61
N ILE A 7 7.66 65.38 -4.92
CA ILE A 7 6.78 64.34 -5.46
C ILE A 7 7.40 62.94 -5.30
N GLY A 8 8.71 62.81 -5.55
CA GLY A 8 9.44 61.55 -5.37
C GLY A 8 9.46 61.09 -3.91
N LEU A 9 9.56 62.01 -2.95
CA LEU A 9 9.55 61.71 -1.52
C LEU A 9 8.16 61.30 -1.02
N THR A 10 7.08 61.87 -1.57
CA THR A 10 5.70 61.46 -1.26
C THR A 10 5.32 60.11 -1.88
N LEU A 11 5.83 59.77 -3.07
CA LEU A 11 5.54 58.48 -3.72
C LEU A 11 6.22 57.29 -3.02
N ALA A 12 7.37 57.50 -2.39
CA ALA A 12 8.04 56.47 -1.60
C ALA A 12 7.23 56.04 -0.36
N PHE A 13 6.41 56.93 0.19
CA PHE A 13 5.49 56.64 1.30
C PHE A 13 4.13 56.08 0.85
N LEU A 14 3.80 56.20 -0.44
CA LEU A 14 2.58 55.65 -1.03
C LEU A 14 2.77 54.22 -1.58
N ALA A 15 4.02 53.72 -1.59
CA ALA A 15 4.29 52.36 -1.98
C ALA A 15 3.67 51.41 -0.93
N PRO A 16 2.79 50.48 -1.33
CA PRO A 16 2.20 49.52 -0.41
C PRO A 16 3.32 48.70 0.24
N LEU A 17 3.19 48.43 1.55
CA LEU A 17 4.10 47.55 2.29
C LEU A 17 4.36 46.29 1.46
N PRO A 18 5.64 45.87 1.30
CA PRO A 18 5.94 44.64 0.58
C PRO A 18 5.14 43.49 1.21
N PRO A 19 4.46 42.65 0.42
CA PRO A 19 3.59 41.61 0.95
C PRO A 19 4.42 40.68 1.83
N GLU A 20 3.93 40.46 3.06
CA GLU A 20 4.52 39.54 4.03
C GLU A 20 4.63 38.16 3.38
N ARG A 21 5.86 37.72 3.08
CA ARG A 21 6.07 36.41 2.49
C ARG A 21 5.79 35.38 3.58
N PRO A 22 4.92 34.38 3.35
CA PRO A 22 4.71 33.34 4.33
C PRO A 22 6.04 32.64 4.64
N GLU A 23 6.35 32.52 5.94
CA GLU A 23 7.54 31.84 6.43
C GLU A 23 7.59 30.43 5.83
N ARG A 24 8.69 30.10 5.17
CA ARG A 24 8.82 28.79 4.52
C ARG A 24 8.81 27.74 5.63
N PRO A 25 7.99 26.68 5.54
CA PRO A 25 7.96 25.66 6.58
C PRO A 25 9.38 25.12 6.75
N ALA A 26 9.87 25.16 8.00
CA ALA A 26 11.16 24.60 8.34
C ALA A 26 11.19 23.14 7.86
N ARG A 27 12.20 22.78 7.07
CA ARG A 27 12.39 21.36 6.68
C ARG A 27 12.45 20.56 7.97
N ALA A 28 11.55 19.59 8.12
CA ALA A 28 11.58 18.65 9.22
C ALA A 28 13.01 18.07 9.29
N GLY A 29 13.71 18.40 10.38
CA GLY A 29 15.12 18.12 10.55
C GLY A 29 15.44 16.62 10.50
N GLY A 30 16.74 16.31 10.43
CA GLY A 30 17.36 15.06 9.98
C GLY A 30 16.98 13.73 10.65
N HIS A 31 15.90 13.67 11.44
CA HIS A 31 15.37 12.46 12.07
C HIS A 31 13.97 12.07 11.60
N ALA A 32 13.32 12.89 10.75
CA ALA A 32 12.01 12.55 10.19
C ALA A 32 12.02 11.21 9.43
N TRP A 33 13.13 10.88 8.78
CA TRP A 33 13.30 9.59 8.09
C TRP A 33 13.36 8.40 9.07
N ALA A 34 14.03 8.57 10.22
CA ALA A 34 14.12 7.54 11.23
C ALA A 34 12.75 7.26 11.86
N ALA A 35 11.98 8.32 12.15
CA ALA A 35 10.61 8.18 12.62
C ALA A 35 9.71 7.46 11.59
N ALA A 36 9.84 7.80 10.30
CA ALA A 36 9.10 7.13 9.23
C ALA A 36 9.44 5.64 9.12
N LEU A 37 10.71 5.26 9.27
CA LEU A 37 11.13 3.85 9.26
C LEU A 37 10.57 3.07 10.45
N VAL A 38 10.61 3.66 11.65
CA VAL A 38 10.07 3.01 12.86
C VAL A 38 8.56 2.83 12.75
N ILE A 39 7.83 3.87 12.34
CA ILE A 39 6.37 3.77 12.18
C ILE A 39 6.03 2.77 11.08
N GLY A 40 6.72 2.84 9.94
CA GLY A 40 6.52 1.90 8.83
C GLY A 40 6.80 0.45 9.21
N SER A 41 7.84 0.18 9.99
CA SER A 41 8.17 -1.18 10.43
C SER A 41 7.11 -1.74 11.38
N ILE A 42 6.61 -0.94 12.33
CA ILE A 42 5.53 -1.34 13.23
C ILE A 42 4.27 -1.68 12.44
N CYS A 43 3.89 -0.84 11.45
CA CYS A 43 2.75 -1.12 10.58
C CYS A 43 2.94 -2.44 9.81
N LEU A 44 4.12 -2.68 9.24
CA LEU A 44 4.40 -3.93 8.54
C LEU A 44 4.33 -5.14 9.47
N ILE A 45 4.91 -5.06 10.67
CA ILE A 45 4.86 -6.15 11.67
C ILE A 45 3.42 -6.50 12.03
N MET A 46 2.50 -5.53 12.05
CA MET A 46 1.08 -5.77 12.34
C MET A 46 0.31 -6.33 11.15
N VAL A 47 0.57 -5.81 9.94
CA VAL A 47 -0.20 -6.15 8.73
C VAL A 47 0.28 -7.45 8.09
N VAL A 48 1.60 -7.69 8.07
CA VAL A 48 2.20 -8.85 7.39
C VAL A 48 1.68 -10.18 7.94
N PRO A 49 1.56 -10.42 9.26
CA PRO A 49 0.96 -11.64 9.79
C PRO A 49 -0.50 -11.78 9.37
N MET A 50 -1.25 -10.67 9.33
CA MET A 50 -2.63 -10.68 8.88
C MET A 50 -2.73 -11.05 7.40
N VAL A 51 -1.80 -10.62 6.53
CA VAL A 51 -1.80 -11.08 5.13
C VAL A 51 -1.32 -12.53 5.01
N ALA A 52 -0.26 -12.89 5.75
CA ALA A 52 0.37 -14.19 5.71
C ALA A 52 -0.60 -15.29 6.15
N ILE A 53 -1.32 -15.11 7.26
CA ILE A 53 -2.32 -16.07 7.75
C ILE A 53 -3.34 -16.37 6.65
N TRP A 54 -3.85 -15.35 5.95
CA TRP A 54 -4.85 -15.55 4.90
C TRP A 54 -4.25 -16.19 3.64
N SER A 55 -2.95 -15.97 3.35
CA SER A 55 -2.26 -16.64 2.24
C SER A 55 -1.93 -18.11 2.52
N PHE A 56 -1.52 -18.44 3.75
CA PHE A 56 -1.16 -19.80 4.15
C PHE A 56 -2.39 -20.66 4.47
N HIS A 57 -3.50 -20.05 4.86
CA HIS A 57 -4.80 -20.72 5.00
C HIS A 57 -5.49 -20.99 3.65
N ARG A 58 -4.73 -21.15 2.56
CA ARG A 58 -5.20 -21.87 1.38
C ARG A 58 -4.94 -23.37 1.61
N PRO A 59 -5.93 -24.16 2.11
CA PRO A 59 -5.84 -25.62 2.23
C PRO A 59 -5.64 -26.32 0.88
N GLU A 60 -5.67 -25.57 -0.21
CA GLU A 60 -5.50 -26.02 -1.58
C GLU A 60 -4.12 -26.62 -1.85
N GLY A 61 -3.05 -26.16 -1.17
CA GLY A 61 -1.67 -26.56 -1.51
C GLY A 61 -1.42 -28.07 -1.41
N GLY A 62 -1.74 -28.67 -0.26
CA GLY A 62 -1.54 -30.11 -0.02
C GLY A 62 -2.52 -30.99 -0.80
N PHE A 63 -3.75 -30.53 -1.04
CA PHE A 63 -4.71 -31.25 -1.88
C PHE A 63 -4.31 -31.20 -3.36
N ARG A 64 -3.85 -30.04 -3.83
CA ARG A 64 -3.38 -29.82 -5.21
C ARG A 64 -2.14 -30.65 -5.52
N ALA A 65 -1.16 -30.70 -4.62
CA ALA A 65 0.02 -31.54 -4.80
C ALA A 65 -0.35 -33.03 -4.93
N ARG A 66 -1.26 -33.53 -4.09
CA ARG A 66 -1.75 -34.92 -4.17
C ARG A 66 -2.56 -35.21 -5.43
N CYS A 67 -3.42 -34.27 -5.83
CA CYS A 67 -4.17 -34.41 -7.07
C CYS A 67 -3.25 -34.43 -8.30
N ALA A 68 -2.24 -33.55 -8.33
CA ALA A 68 -1.24 -33.51 -9.39
C ALA A 68 -0.39 -34.80 -9.43
N ALA A 69 -0.05 -35.38 -8.27
CA ALA A 69 0.64 -36.67 -8.20
C ALA A 69 -0.19 -37.83 -8.79
N LEU A 70 -1.51 -37.73 -8.78
CA LEU A 70 -2.43 -38.67 -9.42
C LEU A 70 -2.65 -38.35 -10.91
N GLY A 71 -2.00 -37.33 -11.46
CA GLY A 71 -2.22 -36.85 -12.82
C GLY A 71 -3.53 -36.07 -13.02
N GLY A 72 -4.20 -35.72 -11.91
CA GLY A 72 -5.47 -34.98 -11.93
C GLY A 72 -5.30 -33.47 -11.83
N GLN A 73 -6.39 -32.76 -12.08
CA GLN A 73 -6.54 -31.32 -11.92
C GLN A 73 -7.51 -31.00 -10.79
N VAL A 74 -7.19 -29.98 -10.00
CA VAL A 74 -8.09 -29.51 -8.93
C VAL A 74 -9.17 -28.60 -9.53
N ARG A 75 -10.43 -28.94 -9.28
CA ARG A 75 -11.60 -28.13 -9.62
C ARG A 75 -12.32 -27.67 -8.36
N VAL A 76 -12.77 -26.42 -8.37
CA VAL A 76 -13.68 -25.86 -7.36
C VAL A 76 -15.13 -26.12 -7.80
N HIS A 77 -16.00 -26.49 -6.87
CA HIS A 77 -17.35 -26.92 -7.21
C HIS A 77 -18.26 -25.75 -7.62
N ALA A 78 -18.05 -24.55 -7.05
CA ALA A 78 -18.83 -23.38 -7.34
C ALA A 78 -18.01 -22.30 -8.07
N LEU A 79 -18.67 -21.56 -8.97
CA LEU A 79 -18.06 -20.50 -9.79
C LEU A 79 -17.58 -19.30 -8.97
N ASP A 80 -18.10 -19.13 -7.76
CA ASP A 80 -17.67 -18.12 -6.77
C ASP A 80 -16.41 -18.54 -6.00
N GLY A 81 -15.85 -19.72 -6.30
CA GLY A 81 -14.71 -20.30 -5.59
C GLY A 81 -15.07 -20.92 -4.24
N SER A 82 -16.36 -21.01 -3.90
CA SER A 82 -16.83 -21.65 -2.67
C SER A 82 -16.99 -23.17 -2.85
N GLY A 83 -16.91 -23.90 -1.73
CA GLY A 83 -17.13 -25.34 -1.68
C GLY A 83 -15.85 -26.20 -1.71
N PRO A 84 -16.00 -27.52 -1.42
CA PRO A 84 -14.86 -28.41 -1.26
C PRO A 84 -14.14 -28.65 -2.58
N LEU A 85 -12.79 -28.64 -2.52
CA LEU A 85 -11.92 -28.97 -3.65
C LEU A 85 -12.18 -30.41 -4.10
N ARG A 86 -12.30 -30.63 -5.41
CA ARG A 86 -12.35 -31.97 -6.01
C ARG A 86 -11.16 -32.17 -6.93
N CYS A 87 -10.64 -33.38 -6.97
CA CYS A 87 -9.64 -33.78 -7.94
C CYS A 87 -10.38 -34.48 -9.09
N GLU A 88 -10.10 -34.08 -10.32
CA GLU A 88 -10.60 -34.73 -11.52
C GLU A 88 -9.45 -35.23 -12.39
N GLN A 89 -9.56 -36.45 -12.89
CA GLN A 89 -8.68 -37.02 -13.88
C GLN A 89 -9.55 -37.47 -15.06
N ASP A 90 -9.28 -36.95 -16.26
CA ASP A 90 -10.02 -37.29 -17.48
C ASP A 90 -11.55 -37.20 -17.34
N GLY A 91 -12.02 -36.14 -16.66
CA GLY A 91 -13.45 -35.90 -16.43
C GLY A 91 -14.09 -36.83 -15.39
N ARG A 92 -13.30 -37.61 -14.65
CA ARG A 92 -13.78 -38.45 -13.54
C ARG A 92 -13.28 -37.93 -12.20
N PRO A 93 -14.13 -37.92 -11.16
CA PRO A 93 -13.69 -37.54 -9.83
C PRO A 93 -12.75 -38.59 -9.24
N VAL A 94 -11.60 -38.15 -8.76
CA VAL A 94 -10.60 -38.97 -8.08
C VAL A 94 -10.49 -38.51 -6.62
N ARG A 95 -10.40 -39.46 -5.69
CA ARG A 95 -10.22 -39.16 -4.26
C ARG A 95 -8.74 -39.33 -3.89
N PRO A 96 -8.01 -38.24 -3.61
CA PRO A 96 -6.67 -38.37 -3.05
C PRO A 96 -6.76 -38.92 -1.62
N SER A 97 -5.85 -39.82 -1.27
CA SER A 97 -5.77 -40.44 0.06
C SER A 97 -5.52 -39.40 1.16
N PRO A 98 -6.12 -39.55 2.36
CA PRO A 98 -5.77 -38.73 3.53
C PRO A 98 -4.30 -38.96 3.93
N PRO A 99 -3.66 -37.99 4.60
CA PRO A 99 -2.31 -38.17 5.14
C PRO A 99 -2.25 -39.31 6.17
#